data_AF-A0A1U7AE58-F1
#
_entry.id   AF-A0A1U7AE58-F1
#
_cell.length_a   1.000
_cell.length_b   1.000
_cell.length_c   1.000
_cell.angle_alpha   90.00
_cell.angle_beta   90.00
_cell.angle_gamma   90.00
#
_symmetry.space_group_name_H-M   'P 1'
#
loop_
_entity.id
_entity.type
_entity.pdbx_description
1 polymer ?
#
loop_
_entity_poly.entity_id
_entity_poly.type
_entity_poly.pdbx_seq_one_letter_code
_entity_poly.pdbx_strand_id
1 'polypeptide(L)'
;MKLYQLSLLFVCLACASLFVGVQDLSLLQLFHLSDEQMNTLFSSRIPRLMSIVLAGMSLSLCGFIMQSMTRNKFVSPTTAGTMDWAKLGILTAMLVFTQASPLMKMAIAFLFTLAGNLLFLKILRHIKVNDTIYVPLVGLM
;
A
#
# COMPACT_ATOMS: atom_id res chain seq x y z
N MET A 1 -1.43 22.76 -13.81
CA MET A 1 -2.75 22.17 -13.48
C MET A 1 -3.13 22.63 -12.08
N LYS A 2 -4.35 23.13 -11.88
CA LYS A 2 -4.81 23.52 -10.54
C LYS A 2 -5.23 22.26 -9.76
N LEU A 3 -5.04 22.24 -8.44
CA LEU A 3 -5.32 21.08 -7.57
C LEU A 3 -6.72 20.48 -7.78
N TYR A 4 -7.73 21.31 -8.01
CA TYR A 4 -9.11 20.85 -8.28
C TYR A 4 -9.25 20.04 -9.57
N GLN A 5 -8.39 20.26 -10.58
CA GLN A 5 -8.44 19.50 -11.83
C GLN A 5 -7.95 18.07 -11.60
N LEU A 6 -6.94 17.90 -10.74
CA LEU A 6 -6.40 16.59 -10.39
C LEU A 6 -7.37 15.80 -9.52
N SER A 7 -8.02 16.45 -8.54
CA SER A 7 -9.04 15.78 -7.73
C SER A 7 -10.24 15.36 -8.57
N LEU A 8 -10.69 16.20 -9.50
CA LEU A 8 -11.78 15.88 -10.41
C LEU A 8 -11.41 14.72 -11.35
N LEU A 9 -10.19 14.74 -11.91
CA LEU A 9 -9.68 13.64 -12.71
C LEU A 9 -9.61 12.34 -11.91
N PHE A 10 -9.13 12.39 -10.66
CA PHE A 10 -9.06 11.23 -9.79
C PHE A 10 -10.44 10.63 -9.50
N VAL A 11 -11.43 11.46 -9.17
CA VAL A 11 -12.82 11.00 -8.96
C VAL A 11 -13.39 10.39 -10.23
N CYS A 12 -13.15 11.00 -11.40
CA CYS A 12 -13.58 10.46 -12.69
C CYS A 12 -12.97 9.08 -12.96
N LEU A 13 -11.65 8.92 -12.74
CA LEU A 13 -10.96 7.64 -12.92
C LEU A 13 -11.41 6.59 -11.89
N ALA A 14 -11.67 6.98 -10.64
CA ALA A 14 -12.19 6.10 -9.61
C ALA A 14 -13.58 5.56 -9.99
N CYS A 15 -14.47 6.43 -10.49
CA CYS A 15 -15.77 6.02 -11.02
C CYS A 15 -15.61 5.10 -12.24
N ALA A 16 -14.76 5.46 -13.20
CA ALA A 16 -14.49 4.63 -14.38
C ALA A 16 -13.97 3.23 -14.00
N SER A 17 -13.12 3.13 -12.97
CA SER A 17 -12.59 1.86 -12.48
C SER A 17 -13.67 0.90 -11.96
N LEU A 18 -14.83 1.40 -11.52
CA LEU A 18 -15.93 0.52 -11.07
C LEU A 18 -16.58 -0.22 -12.25
N PHE A 19 -16.45 0.28 -13.47
CA PHE A 19 -17.01 -0.33 -14.68
C PHE A 19 -16.06 -1.36 -15.30
N VAL A 20 -14.77 -1.29 -15.01
CA VAL A 20 -13.76 -2.23 -15.51
C VAL A 20 -13.77 -3.51 -14.66
N GLY A 21 -14.11 -4.65 -15.27
CA GLY A 21 -14.11 -5.95 -14.58
C GLY A 21 -14.57 -7.10 -15.46
N VAL A 22 -14.68 -8.30 -14.87
CA VAL A 22 -15.04 -9.54 -15.58
C VAL A 22 -16.49 -9.55 -16.08
N GLN A 23 -17.37 -8.84 -15.37
CA GLN A 23 -18.76 -8.65 -15.79
C GLN A 23 -18.90 -7.32 -16.53
N ASP A 24 -19.48 -7.34 -17.72
CA ASP A 24 -19.82 -6.14 -18.46
C ASP A 24 -20.92 -5.38 -17.72
N LEU A 25 -20.58 -4.18 -17.24
CA LEU A 25 -21.53 -3.23 -16.67
C LEU A 25 -21.66 -2.06 -17.64
N SER A 26 -22.71 -2.06 -18.45
CA SER A 26 -23.07 -0.90 -19.26
C SER A 26 -23.67 0.19 -18.38
N LEU A 27 -23.29 1.45 -18.61
CA LEU A 27 -23.84 2.62 -17.90
C LEU A 27 -25.38 2.72 -18.00
N LEU A 28 -25.95 2.18 -19.09
CA LEU A 28 -27.40 2.17 -19.33
C LEU A 28 -28.13 1.07 -18.56
N GLN A 29 -27.42 0.02 -18.15
CA GLN A 29 -27.97 -1.08 -17.35
C GLN A 29 -27.87 -0.82 -15.85
N LEU A 30 -27.33 0.34 -15.43
CA LEU A 30 -27.16 0.67 -14.00
C LEU A 30 -28.47 0.72 -13.21
N PHE A 31 -29.59 0.91 -13.90
CA PHE A 31 -30.92 0.97 -13.29
C PHE A 31 -31.64 -0.38 -13.28
N HIS A 32 -31.09 -1.41 -13.93
CA HIS A 32 -31.60 -2.78 -13.97
C HIS A 32 -30.45 -3.78 -13.76
N LEU A 33 -29.70 -3.63 -12.65
CA LEU A 33 -28.67 -4.62 -12.30
C LEU A 33 -29.33 -5.94 -11.92
N SER A 34 -28.73 -7.04 -12.36
CA SER A 34 -29.02 -8.37 -11.79
C SER A 34 -28.44 -8.49 -10.38
N ASP A 35 -28.96 -9.42 -9.58
CA ASP A 35 -28.48 -9.68 -8.22
C ASP A 35 -26.97 -10.05 -8.20
N GLU A 36 -26.49 -10.77 -9.22
CA GLU A 36 -25.08 -11.11 -9.37
C GLU A 36 -24.18 -9.90 -9.64
N GLN A 37 -24.65 -8.96 -10.47
CA GLN A 37 -23.94 -7.71 -10.76
C GLN A 37 -23.89 -6.82 -9.52
N MET A 38 -25.00 -6.75 -8.77
CA MET A 38 -25.08 -6.01 -7.52
C MET A 38 -24.10 -6.57 -6.48
N ASN A 39 -24.09 -7.89 -6.30
CA ASN A 39 -23.17 -8.56 -5.38
C ASN A 39 -21.71 -8.33 -5.78
N THR A 40 -21.38 -8.41 -7.08
CA THR A 40 -20.00 -8.16 -7.55
C THR A 40 -19.54 -6.73 -7.27
N LEU A 41 -20.44 -5.74 -7.44
CA LEU A 41 -20.15 -4.34 -7.19
C LEU A 41 -19.85 -4.08 -5.71
N PHE A 42 -20.73 -4.57 -4.82
CA PHE A 42 -20.62 -4.33 -3.37
C PHE A 42 -19.60 -5.21 -2.66
N SER A 43 -19.45 -6.48 -3.07
CA SER A 43 -18.56 -7.43 -2.39
C SER A 43 -17.12 -7.42 -2.93
N SER A 44 -16.89 -6.89 -4.13
CA SER A 44 -15.56 -6.93 -4.77
C SER A 44 -15.09 -5.56 -5.27
N ARG A 45 -15.83 -4.90 -6.16
CA ARG A 45 -15.32 -3.69 -6.85
C ARG A 45 -15.18 -2.50 -5.91
N ILE A 46 -16.19 -2.20 -5.09
CA ILE A 46 -16.15 -1.11 -4.11
C ILE A 46 -15.07 -1.35 -3.05
N PRO A 47 -15.01 -2.51 -2.36
CA PRO A 47 -13.95 -2.80 -1.39
C PRO A 47 -12.55 -2.70 -2.00
N ARG A 48 -12.36 -3.18 -3.24
CA ARG A 48 -11.09 -3.05 -3.97
C ARG A 48 -10.72 -1.60 -4.25
N LEU A 49 -11.66 -0.79 -4.73
CA LEU A 49 -11.43 0.63 -4.98
C LEU A 49 -10.99 1.34 -3.70
N MET A 50 -11.74 1.14 -2.61
CA MET A 50 -11.39 1.71 -1.30
C MET A 50 -9.99 1.27 -0.85
N SER A 51 -9.66 -0.02 -0.99
CA SER A 51 -8.36 -0.57 -0.61
C SER A 51 -7.21 0.06 -1.40
N ILE A 52 -7.35 0.21 -2.72
CA ILE A 52 -6.31 0.80 -3.58
C ILE A 52 -6.14 2.30 -3.29
N VAL A 53 -7.23 3.03 -3.07
CA VAL A 53 -7.18 4.45 -2.72
C VAL A 53 -6.48 4.65 -1.38
N LEU A 54 -6.86 3.90 -0.35
CA LEU A 54 -6.22 3.97 0.97
C LEU A 54 -4.74 3.58 0.91
N ALA A 55 -4.39 2.53 0.15
CA ALA A 55 -3.00 2.13 -0.06
C ALA A 55 -2.19 3.22 -0.77
N GLY A 56 -2.74 3.81 -1.83
CA GLY A 56 -2.09 4.89 -2.58
C GLY A 56 -1.87 6.14 -1.72
N MET A 57 -2.90 6.58 -0.99
CA MET A 57 -2.81 7.71 -0.05
C MET A 57 -1.76 7.47 1.02
N SER A 58 -1.74 6.27 1.61
CA SER A 58 -0.76 5.89 2.64
C SER A 58 0.67 5.91 2.10
N LEU A 59 0.89 5.36 0.90
CA LEU A 59 2.21 5.32 0.28
C LEU A 59 2.70 6.72 -0.11
N SER A 60 1.81 7.58 -0.62
CA SER A 60 2.11 8.99 -0.88
C SER A 60 2.50 9.75 0.38
N LEU A 61 1.75 9.56 1.48
CA LEU A 61 2.05 10.19 2.77
C LEU A 61 3.39 9.71 3.34
N CYS A 62 3.64 8.39 3.35
CA CYS A 62 4.91 7.83 3.78
C CYS A 62 6.09 8.34 2.93
N GLY A 63 5.91 8.45 1.61
CA GLY A 63 6.92 9.01 0.72
C GLY A 63 7.21 10.48 1.01
N PHE A 64 6.17 11.30 1.22
CA PHE A 64 6.34 12.69 1.59
C PHE A 64 7.07 12.86 2.93
N ILE A 65 6.72 12.05 3.95
CA ILE A 65 7.39 12.05 5.25
C ILE A 65 8.86 11.69 5.09
N MET A 66 9.15 10.61 4.36
CA MET A 66 10.53 10.14 4.15
C MET A 66 11.38 11.18 3.40
N GLN A 67 10.83 11.80 2.35
CA GLN A 67 11.51 12.86 1.60
C GLN A 67 11.76 14.10 2.47
N SER A 68 10.82 14.45 3.37
CA SER A 68 10.94 15.57 4.28
C SER A 68 12.00 15.34 5.37
N MET A 69 12.06 14.13 5.93
CA MET A 69 13.04 13.77 6.96
C MET A 69 14.46 13.68 6.38
N THR A 70 14.61 13.09 5.20
CA THR A 70 15.93 12.93 4.55
C THR A 70 16.37 14.17 3.77
N ARG A 71 15.45 15.13 3.54
CA ARG A 71 15.64 16.26 2.62
C ARG A 71 16.08 15.82 1.22
N ASN A 72 15.69 14.61 0.80
CA ASN A 72 16.06 14.03 -0.47
C ASN A 72 14.81 13.53 -1.21
N LYS A 73 14.48 14.23 -2.29
CA LYS A 73 13.32 13.95 -3.15
C LYS A 73 13.38 12.61 -3.90
N PHE A 74 14.53 11.94 -3.91
CA PHE A 74 14.73 10.64 -4.56
C PHE A 74 14.60 9.46 -3.61
N VAL A 75 14.37 9.71 -2.32
CA VAL A 75 14.16 8.64 -1.32
C VAL A 75 12.71 8.16 -1.36
N SER A 76 12.54 6.86 -1.21
CA SER A 76 11.25 6.16 -1.17
C SER A 76 11.09 5.47 0.19
N PRO A 77 9.87 5.31 0.74
CA PRO A 77 9.67 4.59 2.00
C PRO A 77 10.09 3.10 1.89
N THR A 78 10.22 2.57 0.68
CA THR A 78 10.72 1.22 0.44
C THR A 78 12.22 1.08 0.68
N THR A 79 12.99 2.18 0.74
CA THR A 79 14.44 2.16 0.96
C THR A 79 14.82 1.98 2.44
N ALA A 80 13.89 1.60 3.33
CA ALA A 80 14.19 1.30 4.73
C ALA A 80 14.07 -0.21 5.03
N GLY A 81 14.09 -1.05 4.00
CA GLY A 81 13.90 -2.51 4.12
C GLY A 81 12.47 -2.95 4.47
N THR A 82 11.52 -2.01 4.66
CA THR A 82 10.11 -2.29 5.04
C THR A 82 9.45 -3.32 4.12
N MET A 83 9.69 -3.23 2.80
CA MET A 83 9.12 -4.16 1.82
C MET A 83 9.69 -5.57 1.96
N ASP A 84 10.98 -5.71 2.29
CA ASP A 84 11.62 -7.02 2.39
C ASP A 84 11.23 -7.74 3.68
N TRP A 85 11.05 -7.00 4.77
CA TRP A 85 10.43 -7.54 5.98
C TRP A 85 8.98 -7.99 5.75
N ALA A 86 8.20 -7.25 4.96
CA ALA A 86 6.84 -7.67 4.59
C ALA A 86 6.83 -8.95 3.77
N LYS A 87 7.73 -9.05 2.76
CA LYS A 87 7.92 -10.26 1.94
C LYS A 87 8.32 -11.46 2.79
N LEU A 88 9.26 -11.28 3.72
CA LEU A 88 9.70 -12.33 4.62
C LEU A 88 8.56 -12.79 5.55
N GLY A 89 7.77 -11.86 6.08
CA GLY A 89 6.60 -12.16 6.89
C GLY A 89 5.52 -12.94 6.14
N ILE A 90 5.18 -12.54 4.89
CA ILE A 90 4.19 -13.27 4.10
C ILE A 90 4.72 -14.64 3.64
N LEU A 91 6.00 -14.76 3.29
CA LEU A 91 6.63 -16.05 2.97
C LEU A 91 6.58 -16.99 4.17
N THR A 92 6.94 -16.49 5.35
CA THR A 92 6.84 -17.26 6.61
C THR A 92 5.41 -17.68 6.88
N ALA A 93 4.43 -16.78 6.68
CA ALA A 93 3.01 -17.09 6.83
C ALA A 93 2.54 -18.16 5.84
N MET A 94 3.02 -18.13 4.60
CA MET A 94 2.67 -19.11 3.57
C MET A 94 3.28 -20.48 3.83
N LEU A 95 4.52 -20.53 4.30
CA LEU A 95 5.25 -21.79 4.52
C LEU A 95 4.90 -22.46 5.84
N VAL A 96 4.78 -21.68 6.93
CA VAL A 96 4.56 -22.21 8.29
C VAL A 96 3.06 -22.30 8.61
N PHE A 97 2.27 -21.31 8.17
CA PHE A 97 0.84 -21.20 8.48
C PHE A 97 -0.01 -21.42 7.24
N THR A 98 0.17 -22.57 6.58
CA THR A 98 -0.46 -22.92 5.29
C THR A 98 -1.99 -22.78 5.33
N GLN A 99 -2.62 -23.25 6.41
CA GLN A 99 -4.08 -23.23 6.62
C GLN A 99 -4.61 -21.92 7.24
N ALA A 100 -3.75 -20.95 7.54
CA ALA A 100 -4.21 -19.68 8.12
C ALA A 100 -5.04 -18.87 7.12
N SER A 101 -6.04 -18.15 7.66
CA SER A 101 -6.89 -17.26 6.87
C SER A 101 -6.07 -16.12 6.24
N PRO A 102 -6.54 -15.50 5.14
CA PRO A 102 -5.85 -14.36 4.52
C PRO A 102 -5.56 -13.22 5.51
N LEU A 103 -6.52 -12.91 6.39
CA LEU A 103 -6.35 -11.88 7.41
C LEU A 103 -5.21 -12.19 8.38
N MET A 104 -5.10 -13.45 8.81
CA MET A 104 -4.02 -13.88 9.71
C MET A 104 -2.65 -13.82 9.01
N LYS A 105 -2.57 -14.21 7.74
CA LYS A 105 -1.35 -14.08 6.94
C LYS A 105 -0.93 -12.61 6.77
N MET A 106 -1.88 -11.71 6.56
CA MET A 106 -1.63 -10.25 6.53
C MET A 106 -1.16 -9.72 7.88
N ALA A 107 -1.75 -10.18 8.98
CA ALA A 107 -1.33 -9.78 10.33
C ALA A 107 0.11 -10.24 10.63
N ILE A 108 0.49 -11.46 10.24
CA ILE A 108 1.87 -11.95 10.36
C ILE A 108 2.81 -11.08 9.54
N ALA A 109 2.49 -10.80 8.28
CA ALA A 109 3.30 -9.93 7.42
C ALA A 109 3.50 -8.54 8.06
N PHE A 110 2.42 -7.95 8.59
CA PHE A 110 2.46 -6.67 9.31
C PHE A 110 3.38 -6.71 10.54
N LEU A 111 3.29 -7.77 11.36
CA LEU A 111 4.13 -7.92 12.55
C LEU A 111 5.62 -8.02 12.20
N PHE A 112 5.97 -8.76 11.15
CA PHE A 112 7.33 -8.84 10.65
C PHE A 112 7.85 -7.49 10.14
N THR A 113 7.04 -6.76 9.36
CA THR A 113 7.37 -5.41 8.91
C THR A 113 7.59 -4.45 10.08
N LEU A 114 6.70 -4.48 11.08
CA LEU A 114 6.81 -3.65 12.27
C LEU A 114 8.07 -3.98 13.06
N ALA A 115 8.32 -5.26 13.33
CA ALA A 115 9.51 -5.72 14.05
C ALA A 115 10.80 -5.36 13.31
N GLY A 116 10.83 -5.55 11.98
CA GLY A 116 11.95 -5.19 11.12
C GLY A 116 12.27 -3.70 11.13
N ASN A 117 11.26 -2.85 11.01
CA ASN A 117 11.42 -1.40 11.09
C ASN A 117 11.91 -0.95 12.48
N LEU A 118 11.37 -1.54 13.56
CA LEU A 118 11.84 -1.25 14.93
C LEU A 118 13.28 -1.70 15.15
N LEU A 119 13.66 -2.86 14.62
CA LEU A 119 15.03 -3.36 14.67
C LEU A 119 15.99 -2.42 13.92
N PHE A 120 15.61 -1.99 12.71
CA PHE A 120 16.38 -1.02 11.93
C PHE A 120 16.60 0.29 12.69
N LEU A 121 15.55 0.85 13.30
CA LEU A 121 15.67 2.05 14.15
C LEU A 121 16.56 1.83 15.37
N LYS A 122 16.50 0.64 15.99
CA LYS A 122 17.36 0.29 17.12
C LYS A 122 18.83 0.22 16.70
N ILE A 123 19.13 -0.37 15.55
CA ILE A 123 20.49 -0.44 14.99
C ILE A 123 21.00 0.97 14.70
N LEU A 124 20.21 1.81 14.02
CA LEU A 124 20.57 3.20 13.74
C LEU A 124 20.85 4.02 15.02
N ARG A 125 20.07 3.82 16.08
CA ARG A 125 20.31 4.48 17.38
C ARG A 125 21.64 4.08 18.02
N HIS A 126 22.09 2.84 17.82
CA HIS A 126 23.38 2.38 18.32
C HIS A 126 24.56 2.87 17.47
N ILE A 127 24.32 3.16 16.19
CA ILE A 127 25.30 3.71 15.26
C ILE A 127 25.30 5.24 15.41
N LYS A 128 26.13 5.76 16.33
CA LYS A 128 26.44 7.20 16.43
C LYS A 128 27.20 7.64 15.16
N VAL A 129 26.49 7.98 14.09
CA VAL A 129 27.12 8.55 12.90
C VAL A 129 26.52 9.92 12.65
N ASN A 130 27.41 10.91 12.69
CA ASN A 130 27.11 12.34 12.70
C ASN A 130 26.97 12.94 11.28
N ASP A 131 26.73 12.09 10.27
CA ASP A 131 26.72 12.50 8.87
C ASP A 131 25.43 12.11 8.14
N THR A 132 24.79 13.12 7.55
CA THR A 132 23.48 13.10 6.87
C THR A 132 23.39 12.08 5.71
N ILE A 133 24.53 11.55 5.25
CA ILE A 133 24.65 10.68 4.07
C ILE A 133 24.48 9.18 4.40
N TYR A 134 24.58 8.77 5.67
CA TYR A 134 24.55 7.34 6.03
C TYR A 134 23.15 6.71 6.07
N VAL A 135 22.11 7.48 6.36
CA VAL A 135 20.73 6.97 6.48
C VAL A 135 20.21 6.36 5.15
N PRO A 136 20.43 6.96 3.97
CA PRO A 136 20.05 6.34 2.69
C PRO A 136 20.91 5.12 2.32
N LEU A 137 22.20 5.09 2.70
CA LEU A 137 23.12 4.03 2.33
C LEU A 137 22.85 2.72 3.09
N VAL A 138 22.54 2.83 4.39
CA VAL A 138 22.21 1.68 5.26
C VAL A 138 20.83 1.10 4.92
N GLY A 139 19.92 1.90 4.36
CA GLY A 139 18.62 1.42 3.90
C GLY A 139 18.61 0.77 2.51
N LEU A 140 19.68 0.96 1.72
CA LEU A 140 19.90 0.30 0.43
C LEU A 140 20.59 -1.07 0.54
N MET A 141 21.18 -1.39 1.71
CA MET A 141 21.75 -2.71 2.04
C MET A 141 20.70 -3.60 2.70
#